data_AF-K0P012-F1
#
_entry.id   AF-K0P012-F1
#
_cell.length_a   1.000
_cell.length_b   1.000
_cell.length_c   1.000
_cell.angle_alpha   90.00
_cell.angle_beta   90.00
_cell.angle_gamma   90.00
#
_symmetry.space_group_name_H-M   'P 1'
#
loop_
_entity.id
_entity.type
_entity.pdbx_description
1 polymer ?
#
loop_
_entity_poly.entity_id
_entity_poly.type
_entity_poly.pdbx_seq_one_letter_code
_entity_poly.pdbx_strand_id
1 'polypeptide(L)' 'MCQYIFVTGRVVASLGKGVCAASIAALLQARGYCINLKKLDP' A
#
# COMPACT_ATOMS: atom_id res chain seq x y z
N MET A 1 -11.44 -7.75 12.84
CA MET A 1 -11.23 -8.38 11.52
C MET A 1 -10.11 -7.63 10.82
N CYS A 2 -9.02 -8.29 10.40
CA CYS A 2 -7.93 -7.62 9.68
C CYS A 2 -8.26 -7.61 8.18
N GLN A 3 -8.16 -6.46 7.52
CA GLN A 3 -8.42 -6.30 6.08
C GLN A 3 -7.09 -6.19 5.34
N TYR A 4 -6.97 -6.85 4.19
CA TYR A 4 -5.75 -6.85 3.38
C TYR A 4 -6.00 -6.16 2.04
N ILE A 5 -5.09 -5.25 1.67
CA ILE A 5 -5.12 -4.54 0.39
C ILE A 5 -3.87 -4.95 -0.40
N PHE A 6 -4.07 -5.59 -1.55
CA PHE A 6 -2.98 -6.01 -2.43
C PHE A 6 -2.79 -4.99 -3.56
N VAL A 7 -1.65 -4.30 -3.55
CA VAL A 7 -1.28 -3.37 -4.61
C VAL A 7 -0.42 -4.12 -5.63
N THR A 8 -1.03 -4.50 -6.75
CA THR A 8 -0.34 -5.12 -7.89
C THR A 8 -0.13 -4.08 -8.99
N GLY A 9 0.84 -4.30 -9.88
CA GLY A 9 0.99 -3.45 -11.07
C GLY A 9 1.68 -4.21 -12.18
N ARG A 10 1.04 -4.27 -13.35
CA ARG A 10 1.35 -5.24 -14.41
C ARG A 10 2.08 -4.67 -15.63
N VAL A 11 2.30 -3.35 -15.69
CA VAL A 11 2.69 -2.70 -16.97
C VAL A 11 4.10 -2.11 -16.95
N VAL A 12 4.45 -1.26 -15.99
CA VAL A 12 5.82 -0.67 -15.92
C VAL A 12 6.32 -0.64 -14.48
N ALA A 13 7.54 -1.12 -14.28
CA ALA A 13 8.23 -1.15 -12.99
C ALA A 13 8.85 0.23 -12.66
N SER A 14 8.06 1.30 -12.62
CA SER A 14 8.48 2.60 -12.05
C SER A 14 7.32 3.59 -11.78
N LEU A 15 6.06 3.15 -11.92
CA LEU A 15 4.88 4.01 -11.79
C LEU A 15 4.57 4.49 -10.35
N GLY A 16 5.52 4.37 -9.42
CA GLY A 16 5.31 4.84 -8.05
C GLY A 16 4.37 3.96 -7.22
N LYS A 17 4.24 2.66 -7.51
CA LYS A 17 3.37 1.73 -6.76
C LYS A 17 3.62 1.79 -5.24
N GLY A 18 4.90 1.91 -4.83
CA GLY A 18 5.28 2.09 -3.43
C GLY A 18 4.82 3.42 -2.84
N VAL A 19 4.91 4.51 -3.62
CA VAL A 19 4.44 5.84 -3.22
C VAL A 19 2.92 5.85 -3.09
N CYS A 20 2.20 5.29 -4.06
CA CYS A 20 0.74 5.16 -3.99
C CYS A 20 0.29 4.32 -2.78
N ALA A 21 0.95 3.19 -2.53
CA ALA A 21 0.66 2.36 -1.36
C ALA A 21 0.91 3.12 -0.04
N ALA A 22 2.03 3.87 0.04
CA ALA A 22 2.36 4.68 1.20
C ALA A 22 1.34 5.83 1.42
N SER A 23 0.90 6.51 0.37
CA SER A 23 -0.13 7.55 0.46
C SER A 23 -1.48 7.02 0.96
N ILE A 24 -1.90 5.84 0.47
CA ILE A 24 -3.13 5.18 0.94
C ILE A 24 -3.01 4.80 2.41
N ALA A 25 -1.87 4.26 2.83
CA ALA A 25 -1.62 3.93 4.23
C ALA A 25 -1.64 5.18 5.12
N ALA A 26 -1.02 6.28 4.70
CA ALA A 26 -1.04 7.54 5.45
C ALA A 26 -2.48 8.07 5.66
N LEU A 27 -3.33 8.01 4.63
CA LEU A 27 -4.73 8.43 4.73
C LEU A 27 -5.55 7.57 5.69
N LEU A 28 -5.36 6.26 5.63
CA LEU A 28 -6.04 5.33 6.54
C LEU A 28 -5.51 5.47 7.98
N GLN A 29 -4.22 5.75 8.17
CA GLN A 29 -3.63 6.03 9.49
C GLN A 29 -4.23 7.31 10.09
N ALA A 30 -4.39 8.35 9.26
CA ALA A 30 -5.05 9.59 9.66
C ALA A 30 -6.51 9.39 10.08
N ARG A 31 -7.16 8.30 9.64
CA ARG A 31 -8.50 7.89 10.09
C ARG A 31 -8.51 6.99 11.33
N GLY A 32 -7.35 6.77 11.97
CA GLY A 32 -7.23 5.99 13.20
C GLY A 32 -7.14 4.48 12.99
N TYR A 33 -6.93 4.00 11.76
CA TYR A 33 -6.73 2.58 11.50
C TYR A 33 -5.27 2.17 11.80
N CYS A 34 -5.09 1.03 12.46
CA CYS A 34 -3.78 0.38 12.56
C CYS A 34 -3.46 -0.33 11.25
N ILE A 35 -2.39 0.10 10.57
CA ILE A 35 -2.01 -0.39 9.24
C ILE A 35 -0.58 -0.89 9.27
N ASN A 36 -0.34 -1.98 8.56
CA ASN A 36 0.99 -2.51 8.33
C ASN A 36 1.21 -2.64 6.81
N LEU A 37 2.31 -2.09 6.32
CA LEU A 37 2.64 -2.05 4.90
C LEU A 37 3.81 -3.00 4.65
N LYS A 38 3.56 -4.08 3.90
CA LYS A 38 4.58 -5.08 3.57
C LYS A 38 4.86 -5.09 2.08
N LYS A 39 6.10 -4.76 1.72
CA LYS A 39 6.58 -4.90 0.34
C LYS A 39 6.93 -6.37 0.10
N LEU A 40 6.31 -6.96 -0.90
CA LEU A 40 6.76 -8.24 -1.44
C LEU A 40 7.66 -7.92 -2.63
N ASP A 41 8.96 -7.95 -2.38
CA ASP A 41 9.96 -8.04 -3.45
C ASP A 41 10.03 -9.51 -3.92
N PRO A 42 10.27 -9.79 -5.22
CA PRO A 42 10.56 -11.14 -5.68
C PRO A 42 11.86 -11.70 -5.07
#